data_AF-A0A1M6V0P9-F1
#
_entry.id   AF-A0A1M6V0P9-F1
#
_cell.length_a   1.000
_cell.length_b   1.000
_cell.length_c   1.000
_cell.angle_alpha   90.00
_cell.angle_beta   90.00
_cell.angle_gamma   90.00
#
_symmetry.space_group_name_H-M   'P 1'
#
loop_
_entity.id
_entity.type
_entity.pdbx_description
1 polymer ?
#
loop_
_entity_poly.entity_id
_entity_poly.type
_entity_poly.pdbx_seq_one_letter_code
_entity_poly.pdbx_strand_id
1 'polypeptide(L)'
;MSGLVHGLGFGLILAPLGVVAPPDMSAAFHLVFPVLVLGAALAAFGGLFWLAKPGAWWHWLRGRARSLLALIGLAAVLPGLMVLLGPLWYQEVLTDITFIAVVVILSLVSDRVTADPSVHVIGADDFLVRVADSCSGIEGFVLITVFLALFAVLFRDALRLKRFWLVIWPLALVTSWVFNVLRITALPLIGAHLSPELAVNGFHSFAGWLMFSTLSIGVLVLVSRSSFVMRDLEREREPAAPLAQDDVAERIVPFIVFALSGLVVQAFWSSPTLGYPLQVAMMLGALWWARATAMCYLARPGGSGAMGGFADFRNGGTCAADRRDVFARLCSGAP
;
A
#
# COMPACT_ATOMS: atom_id res chain seq x y z
N MET A 1 18.25 5.85 27.09
CA MET A 1 19.34 5.45 26.16
C MET A 1 18.81 5.18 24.75
N SER A 2 17.80 4.32 24.55
CA SER A 2 17.27 4.00 23.20
C SER A 2 16.77 5.21 22.39
N GLY A 3 16.08 6.16 23.03
CA GLY A 3 15.65 7.40 22.36
C GLY A 3 16.81 8.29 21.87
N LEU A 4 17.95 8.31 22.59
CA LEU A 4 19.15 9.02 22.14
C LEU A 4 19.78 8.33 20.93
N VAL A 5 19.82 6.99 20.93
CA VAL A 5 20.30 6.20 19.77
C VAL A 5 19.41 6.45 18.55
N HIS A 6 18.09 6.50 18.75
CA HIS A 6 17.15 6.84 17.68
C HIS A 6 17.40 8.24 17.11
N GLY A 7 17.50 9.25 17.99
CA GLY A 7 17.77 10.63 17.59
C GLY A 7 19.12 10.80 16.88
N LEU A 8 20.16 10.11 17.35
CA LEU A 8 21.47 10.10 16.70
C LEU A 8 21.41 9.43 15.32
N GLY A 9 20.70 8.31 15.18
CA GLY A 9 20.46 7.67 13.89
C GLY A 9 19.76 8.61 12.91
N PHE A 10 18.71 9.30 13.36
CA PHE A 10 18.02 10.31 12.55
C PHE A 10 18.93 11.47 12.16
N GLY A 11 19.76 11.96 13.08
CA GLY A 11 20.78 12.98 12.80
C GLY A 11 21.77 12.53 11.74
N LEU A 12 22.23 11.28 11.78
CA LEU A 12 23.12 10.70 10.77
C LEU A 12 22.45 10.57 9.39
N ILE A 13 21.16 10.25 9.33
CA ILE A 13 20.41 10.22 8.06
C ILE A 13 20.37 11.61 7.42
N LEU A 14 20.22 12.67 8.23
CA LEU A 14 20.15 14.05 7.75
C LEU A 14 21.53 14.68 7.54
N ALA A 15 22.60 14.13 8.12
CA ALA A 15 23.94 14.70 8.07
C ALA A 15 24.46 14.99 6.64
N PRO A 16 24.24 14.11 5.63
CA PRO A 16 24.68 14.40 4.26
C PRO A 16 24.11 15.70 3.68
N LEU A 17 22.89 16.11 4.07
CA LEU A 17 22.28 17.36 3.61
C LEU A 17 23.04 18.61 4.07
N GLY A 18 23.81 18.51 5.16
CA GLY A 18 24.61 19.61 5.69
C GLY A 18 26.04 19.67 5.13
N VAL A 19 26.48 18.62 4.42
CA VAL A 19 27.90 18.47 4.00
C VAL A 19 28.03 18.36 2.48
N VAL A 20 27.05 17.76 1.80
CA VAL A 20 27.04 17.55 0.35
C VAL A 20 25.87 18.31 -0.23
N ALA A 21 26.13 19.17 -1.22
CA ALA A 21 25.07 19.86 -1.94
C ALA A 21 24.17 18.84 -2.66
N PRO A 22 22.84 19.03 -2.71
CA PRO A 22 21.92 18.11 -3.39
C PRO A 22 22.35 17.65 -4.81
N PRO A 23 22.87 18.51 -5.70
CA PRO A 23 23.31 18.06 -7.03
C PRO A 23 24.51 17.10 -7.00
N ASP A 24 25.36 17.17 -5.98
CA ASP A 24 26.60 16.38 -5.88
C ASP A 24 26.40 15.04 -5.13
N MET A 25 25.20 14.82 -4.56
CA MET A 25 24.90 13.62 -3.77
C MET A 25 25.07 12.32 -4.55
N SER A 26 24.71 12.33 -5.84
CA SER A 26 24.87 11.14 -6.68
C SER A 26 26.35 10.81 -6.92
N ALA A 27 27.21 11.82 -7.06
CA ALA A 27 28.65 11.61 -7.25
C ALA A 27 29.31 11.12 -5.95
N ALA A 28 28.86 11.61 -4.79
CA ALA A 28 29.34 11.21 -3.48
C ALA A 28 28.63 9.96 -2.90
N PHE A 29 27.85 9.22 -3.71
CA PHE A 29 26.97 8.14 -3.22
C PHE A 29 27.70 7.10 -2.38
N HIS A 30 28.92 6.70 -2.76
CA HIS A 30 29.73 5.73 -2.03
C HIS A 30 30.11 6.18 -0.60
N LEU A 31 30.16 7.50 -0.34
CA LEU A 31 30.39 8.08 0.99
C LEU A 31 29.08 8.30 1.74
N VAL A 32 28.04 8.73 1.04
CA VAL A 32 26.72 9.02 1.62
C VAL A 32 26.02 7.74 2.05
N PHE A 33 26.08 6.68 1.23
CA PHE A 33 25.34 5.44 1.44
C PHE A 33 25.67 4.73 2.76
N PRO A 34 26.94 4.51 3.16
CA PRO A 34 27.27 3.90 4.45
C PRO A 34 26.75 4.72 5.65
N VAL A 35 26.79 6.05 5.55
CA VAL A 35 26.28 6.96 6.60
C VAL A 35 24.78 6.83 6.72
N LEU A 36 24.05 6.82 5.59
CA LEU A 36 22.61 6.60 5.57
C LEU A 36 22.22 5.23 6.14
N VAL A 37 22.94 4.16 5.77
CA VAL A 37 22.69 2.80 6.27
C VAL A 37 22.92 2.73 7.78
N LEU A 38 24.03 3.29 8.27
CA LEU A 38 24.32 3.32 9.71
C LEU A 38 23.26 4.15 10.47
N GLY A 39 22.92 5.33 9.96
CA GLY A 39 21.88 6.18 10.52
C GLY A 39 20.53 5.47 10.57
N ALA A 40 20.13 4.82 9.47
CA ALA A 40 18.90 4.02 9.38
C ALA A 40 18.91 2.85 10.37
N ALA A 41 20.03 2.12 10.49
CA ALA A 41 20.16 1.04 11.45
C ALA A 41 20.00 1.55 12.89
N LEU A 42 20.71 2.62 13.26
CA LEU A 42 20.63 3.22 14.61
C LEU A 42 19.23 3.78 14.90
N ALA A 43 18.61 4.44 13.93
CA ALA A 43 17.24 4.93 14.04
C ALA A 43 16.26 3.76 14.24
N ALA A 44 16.37 2.70 13.45
CA ALA A 44 15.52 1.53 13.55
C ALA A 44 15.70 0.80 14.88
N PHE A 45 16.93 0.47 15.27
CA PHE A 45 17.23 -0.22 16.54
C PHE A 45 16.86 0.64 17.75
N GLY A 46 17.27 1.91 17.74
CA GLY A 46 16.93 2.86 18.79
C GLY A 46 15.42 3.04 18.93
N GLY A 47 14.71 3.16 17.79
CA GLY A 47 13.26 3.29 17.73
C GLY A 47 12.53 2.05 18.24
N LEU A 48 12.96 0.85 17.82
CA LEU A 48 12.39 -0.43 18.25
C LEU A 48 12.43 -0.57 19.78
N PHE A 49 13.57 -0.25 20.40
CA PHE A 49 13.73 -0.31 21.86
C PHE A 49 13.29 0.96 22.59
N TRP A 50 12.92 2.00 21.86
CA TRP A 50 12.24 3.17 22.41
C TRP A 50 10.73 2.92 22.51
N LEU A 51 10.14 2.24 21.52
CA LEU A 51 8.74 1.80 21.48
C LEU A 51 8.41 0.82 22.61
N ALA A 52 9.26 -0.17 22.86
CA ALA A 52 9.06 -1.12 23.94
C ALA A 52 10.37 -1.67 24.51
N LYS A 53 10.34 -2.07 25.80
CA LYS A 53 11.48 -2.71 26.46
C LYS A 53 11.74 -4.10 25.83
N PRO A 54 13.00 -4.57 25.81
CA PRO A 54 13.34 -5.89 25.24
C PRO A 54 12.50 -7.05 25.79
N GLY A 55 12.17 -7.04 27.09
CA GLY A 55 11.31 -8.06 27.70
C GLY A 55 9.87 -8.08 27.17
N ALA A 56 9.34 -6.92 26.78
CA ALA A 56 8.00 -6.81 26.18
C ALA A 56 8.00 -7.34 24.75
N TRP A 57 9.04 -7.04 23.96
CA TRP A 57 9.24 -7.64 22.64
C TRP A 57 9.32 -9.17 22.71
N TRP A 58 10.10 -9.69 23.66
CA TRP A 58 10.22 -11.13 23.87
C TRP A 58 8.89 -11.78 24.26
N HIS A 59 8.12 -11.15 25.15
CA HIS A 59 6.80 -11.63 25.52
C HIS A 59 5.82 -11.62 24.34
N TRP A 60 5.85 -10.56 23.52
CA TRP A 60 5.04 -10.46 22.31
C TRP A 60 5.44 -11.47 21.22
N LEU A 61 6.74 -11.73 21.07
CA LEU A 61 7.29 -12.72 20.12
C LEU A 61 6.95 -14.16 20.53
N ARG A 62 6.85 -14.44 21.84
CA ARG A 62 6.48 -15.77 22.34
C ARG A 62 5.11 -16.18 21.80
N GLY A 63 5.07 -17.31 21.11
CA GLY A 63 3.86 -17.83 20.46
C GLY A 63 3.59 -17.25 19.06
N ARG A 64 4.28 -16.19 18.63
CA ARG A 64 4.11 -15.56 17.30
C ARG A 64 5.34 -15.69 16.39
N ALA A 65 6.49 -16.05 16.95
CA ALA A 65 7.76 -16.11 16.23
C ALA A 65 7.70 -16.94 14.94
N ARG A 66 7.04 -18.10 14.95
CA ARG A 66 6.92 -18.95 13.75
C ARG A 66 6.15 -18.24 12.62
N SER A 67 5.02 -17.61 12.94
CA SER A 67 4.21 -16.88 11.96
C SER A 67 4.96 -15.66 11.41
N LEU A 68 5.67 -14.93 12.28
CA LEU A 68 6.47 -13.78 11.86
C LEU A 68 7.66 -14.20 11.00
N LEU A 69 8.36 -15.27 11.37
CA LEU A 69 9.43 -15.84 10.54
C LEU A 69 8.91 -16.34 9.20
N ALA A 70 7.71 -16.93 9.15
CA ALA A 70 7.08 -17.32 7.89
C ALA A 70 6.75 -16.11 7.01
N LEU A 71 6.23 -15.02 7.60
CA LEU A 71 5.96 -13.78 6.86
C LEU A 71 7.24 -13.11 6.37
N ILE A 72 8.27 -13.02 7.20
CA ILE A 72 9.59 -12.48 6.83
C ILE A 72 10.22 -13.34 5.73
N GLY A 73 10.17 -14.67 5.88
CA GLY A 73 10.70 -15.61 4.89
C GLY A 73 9.97 -15.47 3.55
N LEU A 74 8.64 -15.35 3.56
CA LEU A 74 7.86 -15.10 2.35
C LEU A 74 8.25 -13.75 1.73
N ALA A 75 8.35 -12.68 2.52
CA ALA A 75 8.76 -11.36 2.03
C ALA A 75 10.16 -11.38 1.42
N ALA A 76 11.10 -12.13 2.00
CA ALA A 76 12.45 -12.28 1.48
C ALA A 76 12.51 -13.10 0.18
N VAL A 77 11.61 -14.07 -0.01
CA VAL A 77 11.54 -14.91 -1.22
C VAL A 77 10.85 -14.18 -2.38
N LEU A 78 9.92 -13.27 -2.10
CA LEU A 78 9.11 -12.59 -3.14
C LEU A 78 9.95 -11.95 -4.26
N PRO A 79 11.02 -11.18 -4.00
CA PRO A 79 11.86 -10.63 -5.07
C PRO A 79 12.49 -11.72 -5.95
N GLY A 80 13.01 -12.78 -5.33
CA GLY A 80 13.57 -13.92 -6.05
C GLY A 80 12.52 -14.66 -6.88
N LEU A 81 11.28 -14.76 -6.38
CA LEU A 81 10.16 -15.31 -7.12
C LEU A 81 9.81 -14.46 -8.35
N MET A 82 9.84 -13.13 -8.26
CA MET A 82 9.63 -12.27 -9.43
C MET A 82 10.69 -12.48 -10.50
N VAL A 83 11.96 -12.60 -10.12
CA VAL A 83 13.06 -12.89 -11.05
C VAL A 83 12.88 -14.28 -11.68
N LEU A 84 12.56 -15.29 -10.87
CA LEU A 84 12.35 -16.66 -11.34
C LEU A 84 11.18 -16.76 -12.31
N LEU A 85 10.09 -16.03 -12.05
CA LEU A 85 8.93 -16.00 -12.91
C LEU A 85 9.14 -15.09 -14.13
N GLY A 86 10.17 -14.24 -14.15
CA GLY A 86 10.51 -13.30 -15.23
C GLY A 86 10.36 -13.84 -16.67
N PRO A 87 10.73 -15.09 -16.99
CA PRO A 87 10.50 -15.68 -18.31
C PRO A 87 9.03 -15.69 -18.75
N LEU A 88 8.08 -15.72 -17.81
CA LEU A 88 6.66 -15.62 -18.11
C LEU A 88 6.31 -14.28 -18.79
N TRP A 89 7.04 -13.20 -18.53
CA TRP A 89 6.77 -11.88 -19.12
C TRP A 89 6.96 -11.85 -20.64
N TYR A 90 7.76 -12.77 -21.20
CA TYR A 90 8.05 -12.87 -22.63
C TYR A 90 7.06 -13.78 -23.37
N GLN A 91 5.90 -14.08 -22.77
CA GLN A 91 4.84 -14.83 -23.44
C GLN A 91 4.12 -13.91 -24.43
N GLU A 92 4.57 -13.94 -25.69
CA GLU A 92 4.09 -13.09 -26.79
C GLU A 92 2.58 -13.08 -26.93
N VAL A 93 1.92 -14.22 -26.69
CA VAL A 93 0.46 -14.35 -26.79
C VAL A 93 -0.30 -13.33 -25.95
N LEU A 94 0.12 -13.09 -24.69
CA LEU A 94 -0.60 -12.14 -23.84
C LEU A 94 -0.26 -10.69 -24.21
N THR A 95 0.97 -10.42 -24.63
CA THR A 95 1.38 -9.11 -25.18
C THR A 95 0.54 -8.77 -26.40
N ASP A 96 0.36 -9.71 -27.33
CA ASP A 96 -0.42 -9.52 -28.56
C ASP A 96 -1.90 -9.30 -28.26
N ILE A 97 -2.50 -10.13 -27.40
CA ILE A 97 -3.90 -9.97 -26.98
C ILE A 97 -4.11 -8.60 -26.31
N THR A 98 -3.17 -8.20 -25.45
CA THR A 98 -3.22 -6.89 -24.79
C THR A 98 -3.07 -5.77 -25.81
N PHE A 99 -2.12 -5.85 -26.74
CA PHE A 99 -1.90 -4.87 -27.79
C PHE A 99 -3.16 -4.69 -28.65
N ILE A 100 -3.76 -5.79 -29.11
CA ILE A 100 -5.00 -5.76 -29.89
C ILE A 100 -6.13 -5.10 -29.10
N ALA A 101 -6.30 -5.47 -27.83
CA ALA A 101 -7.33 -4.87 -26.97
C ALA A 101 -7.13 -3.36 -26.80
N VAL A 102 -5.89 -2.91 -26.62
CA VAL A 102 -5.56 -1.48 -26.54
C VAL A 102 -5.87 -0.78 -27.86
N VAL A 103 -5.46 -1.33 -29.01
CA VAL A 103 -5.77 -0.74 -30.33
C VAL A 103 -7.28 -0.60 -30.53
N VAL A 104 -8.06 -1.62 -30.18
CA VAL A 104 -9.53 -1.59 -30.28
C VAL A 104 -10.10 -0.46 -29.42
N ILE A 105 -9.75 -0.39 -28.13
CA ILE A 105 -10.29 0.65 -27.25
C ILE A 105 -9.82 2.04 -27.69
N LEU A 106 -8.55 2.19 -28.07
CA LEU A 106 -7.99 3.46 -28.52
C LEU A 106 -8.69 3.97 -29.79
N SER A 107 -9.03 3.07 -30.72
CA SER A 107 -9.77 3.39 -31.95
C SER A 107 -11.23 3.79 -31.69
N LEU A 108 -11.79 3.47 -30.52
CA LEU A 108 -13.12 3.93 -30.13
C LEU A 108 -13.13 5.34 -29.53
N VAL A 109 -11.97 5.85 -29.11
CA VAL A 109 -11.85 7.11 -28.36
C VAL A 109 -10.96 8.16 -29.03
N SER A 110 -10.17 7.78 -30.03
CA SER A 110 -9.29 8.68 -30.79
C SER A 110 -9.53 8.53 -32.30
N ASP A 111 -9.59 9.66 -32.99
CA ASP A 111 -9.76 9.71 -34.44
C ASP A 111 -8.45 9.41 -35.21
N ARG A 112 -7.30 9.58 -34.55
CA ARG A 112 -5.96 9.40 -35.14
C ARG A 112 -5.16 8.39 -34.34
N VAL A 113 -5.33 7.12 -34.70
CA VAL A 113 -4.60 6.00 -34.10
C VAL A 113 -3.48 5.55 -35.03
N THR A 114 -2.26 5.53 -34.51
CA THR A 114 -1.12 4.88 -35.17
C THR A 114 -0.80 3.59 -34.43
N ALA A 115 -0.72 2.47 -35.13
CA ALA A 115 -0.37 1.18 -34.54
C ALA A 115 0.56 0.39 -35.48
N ASP A 116 1.69 -0.07 -34.93
CA ASP A 116 2.62 -1.00 -35.58
C ASP A 116 2.74 -2.27 -34.72
N PRO A 117 2.05 -3.36 -35.10
CA PRO A 117 2.10 -4.63 -34.38
C PRO A 117 3.47 -5.31 -34.37
N SER A 118 4.35 -5.03 -35.36
CA SER A 118 5.63 -5.73 -35.51
C SER A 118 6.66 -5.34 -34.43
N VAL A 119 6.49 -4.17 -33.85
CA VAL A 119 7.35 -3.60 -32.80
C VAL A 119 6.58 -3.17 -31.55
N HIS A 120 5.29 -3.55 -31.47
CA HIS A 120 4.32 -3.18 -30.44
C HIS A 120 4.28 -1.68 -30.14
N VAL A 121 4.26 -0.85 -31.19
CA VAL A 121 4.14 0.61 -31.07
C VAL A 121 2.68 1.02 -31.26
N ILE A 122 2.18 1.87 -30.38
CA ILE A 122 0.84 2.45 -30.45
C ILE A 122 0.88 3.93 -30.07
N GLY A 123 0.06 4.76 -30.70
CA GLY A 123 -0.04 6.16 -30.37
C GLY A 123 -1.36 6.80 -30.74
N ALA A 124 -1.57 7.98 -30.15
CA ALA A 124 -2.65 8.89 -30.46
C ALA A 124 -2.01 10.21 -30.93
N ASP A 125 -2.47 10.73 -32.07
CA ASP A 125 -1.85 11.87 -32.74
C ASP A 125 -0.33 11.69 -32.94
N ASP A 126 0.47 12.65 -32.49
CA ASP A 126 1.94 12.65 -32.63
C ASP A 126 2.67 11.95 -31.47
N PHE A 127 1.93 11.43 -30.47
CA PHE A 127 2.53 10.79 -29.30
C PHE A 127 2.50 9.25 -29.43
N LEU A 128 3.68 8.68 -29.62
CA LEU A 128 3.90 7.25 -29.83
C LEU A 128 4.54 6.61 -28.60
N VAL A 129 4.03 5.43 -28.21
CA VAL A 129 4.55 4.64 -27.09
C VAL A 129 4.81 3.22 -27.56
N ARG A 130 5.94 2.67 -27.12
CA ARG A 130 6.24 1.25 -27.29
C ARG A 130 5.75 0.45 -26.08
N VAL A 131 4.91 -0.54 -26.31
CA VAL A 131 4.46 -1.49 -25.30
C VAL A 131 5.55 -2.53 -25.13
N ALA A 132 6.30 -2.47 -24.03
CA ALA A 132 7.29 -3.49 -23.69
C ALA A 132 6.62 -4.78 -23.20
N ASP A 133 7.33 -5.91 -23.24
CA ASP A 133 6.86 -7.20 -22.70
C ASP A 133 6.46 -7.12 -21.22
N SER A 134 7.09 -6.20 -20.48
CA SER A 134 6.74 -5.88 -19.09
C SER A 134 5.28 -5.39 -18.93
N CYS A 135 4.68 -4.86 -19.99
CA CYS A 135 3.32 -4.32 -20.03
C CYS A 135 2.27 -5.32 -20.50
N SER A 136 2.62 -6.60 -20.70
CA SER A 136 1.69 -7.68 -21.07
C SER A 136 0.54 -7.91 -20.07
N GLY A 137 0.69 -7.45 -18.83
CA GLY A 137 -0.27 -7.63 -17.74
C GLY A 137 0.06 -8.79 -16.80
N ILE A 138 1.14 -9.55 -17.09
CA ILE A 138 1.59 -10.69 -16.28
C ILE A 138 2.01 -10.27 -14.88
N GLU A 139 2.65 -9.10 -14.75
CA GLU A 139 2.99 -8.54 -13.43
C GLU A 139 1.75 -8.41 -12.54
N GLY A 140 0.65 -7.88 -13.10
CA GLY A 140 -0.63 -7.77 -12.42
C GLY A 140 -1.18 -9.14 -12.00
N PHE A 141 -1.08 -10.16 -12.87
CA PHE A 141 -1.51 -11.53 -12.56
C PHE A 141 -0.73 -12.14 -11.40
N VAL A 142 0.58 -11.96 -11.40
CA VAL A 142 1.44 -12.47 -10.32
C VAL A 142 1.12 -11.76 -9.01
N LEU A 143 1.06 -10.42 -9.02
CA LEU A 143 0.77 -9.63 -7.83
C LEU A 143 -0.59 -9.96 -7.23
N ILE A 144 -1.66 -10.00 -8.04
CA ILE A 144 -3.00 -10.32 -7.53
C ILE A 144 -3.10 -11.78 -7.08
N THR A 145 -2.43 -12.71 -7.75
CA THR A 145 -2.41 -14.12 -7.33
C THR A 145 -1.71 -14.29 -5.99
N VAL A 146 -0.55 -13.67 -5.80
CA VAL A 146 0.18 -13.69 -4.52
C VAL A 146 -0.67 -13.08 -3.41
N PHE A 147 -1.29 -11.93 -3.66
CA PHE A 147 -2.19 -11.27 -2.71
C PHE A 147 -3.37 -12.16 -2.32
N LEU A 148 -4.04 -12.78 -3.29
CA LEU A 148 -5.16 -13.68 -3.04
C LEU A 148 -4.74 -14.98 -2.38
N ALA A 149 -3.55 -15.51 -2.67
CA ALA A 149 -3.00 -16.66 -1.99
C ALA A 149 -2.74 -16.35 -0.50
N LEU A 150 -2.13 -15.20 -0.21
CA LEU A 150 -1.93 -14.72 1.15
C LEU A 150 -3.25 -14.56 1.91
N PHE A 151 -4.24 -13.94 1.26
CA PHE A 151 -5.58 -13.80 1.82
C PHE A 151 -6.23 -15.17 2.09
N ALA A 152 -6.15 -16.09 1.13
CA ALA A 152 -6.70 -17.44 1.26
C ALA A 152 -6.03 -18.24 2.38
N VAL A 153 -4.71 -18.09 2.58
CA VAL A 153 -3.97 -18.73 3.67
C VAL A 153 -4.40 -18.15 5.02
N LEU A 154 -4.48 -16.82 5.13
CA LEU A 154 -4.84 -16.13 6.36
C LEU A 154 -6.27 -16.45 6.82
N PHE A 155 -7.20 -16.56 5.88
CA PHE A 155 -8.63 -16.81 6.14
C PHE A 155 -9.08 -18.21 5.71
N ARG A 156 -8.16 -19.18 5.63
CA ARG A 156 -8.43 -20.55 5.10
C ARG A 156 -9.60 -21.26 5.80
N ASP A 157 -9.79 -20.98 7.08
CA ASP A 157 -10.81 -21.62 7.92
C ASP A 157 -12.17 -20.93 7.75
N ALA A 158 -12.18 -19.64 7.36
CA ALA A 158 -13.39 -18.85 7.09
C ALA A 158 -13.84 -18.91 5.62
N LEU A 159 -12.95 -19.24 4.68
CA LEU A 159 -13.23 -19.24 3.25
C LEU A 159 -13.71 -20.61 2.74
N ARG A 160 -14.65 -20.58 1.79
CA ARG A 160 -14.98 -21.71 0.92
C ARG A 160 -13.95 -21.77 -0.21
N LEU A 161 -12.76 -22.30 0.08
CA LEU A 161 -11.57 -22.29 -0.81
C LEU A 161 -11.86 -22.70 -2.26
N LYS A 162 -12.68 -23.73 -2.50
CA LYS A 162 -13.04 -24.14 -3.86
C LYS A 162 -13.68 -23.01 -4.66
N ARG A 163 -14.65 -22.30 -4.08
CA ARG A 163 -15.36 -21.19 -4.74
C ARG A 163 -14.48 -19.96 -4.90
N PHE A 164 -13.62 -19.70 -3.90
CA PHE A 164 -12.64 -18.62 -3.96
C PHE A 164 -11.71 -18.80 -5.17
N TRP A 165 -11.10 -19.98 -5.32
CA TRP A 165 -10.16 -20.25 -6.41
C TRP A 165 -10.83 -20.45 -7.78
N LEU A 166 -12.06 -20.97 -7.84
CA LEU A 166 -12.75 -21.19 -9.11
C LEU A 166 -13.45 -19.95 -9.67
N VAL A 167 -13.81 -18.97 -8.83
CA VAL A 167 -14.62 -17.82 -9.24
C VAL A 167 -13.90 -16.50 -8.98
N ILE A 168 -13.46 -16.26 -7.75
CA ILE A 168 -12.87 -14.98 -7.37
C ILE A 168 -11.50 -14.78 -8.02
N TRP A 169 -10.66 -15.82 -8.00
CA TRP A 169 -9.32 -15.73 -8.58
C TRP A 169 -9.34 -15.44 -10.10
N PRO A 170 -10.11 -16.17 -10.95
CA PRO A 170 -10.20 -15.85 -12.38
C PRO A 170 -10.81 -14.47 -12.64
N LEU A 171 -11.84 -14.07 -11.87
CA LEU A 171 -12.44 -12.76 -12.01
C LEU A 171 -11.45 -11.64 -11.68
N ALA A 172 -10.64 -11.83 -10.64
CA ALA A 172 -9.59 -10.88 -10.26
C ALA A 172 -8.49 -10.79 -11.32
N LEU A 173 -8.10 -11.91 -11.95
CA LEU A 173 -7.17 -11.91 -13.09
C LEU A 173 -7.74 -11.12 -14.26
N VAL A 174 -8.96 -11.42 -14.70
CA VAL A 174 -9.62 -10.70 -15.81
C VAL A 174 -9.71 -9.21 -15.51
N THR A 175 -10.13 -8.85 -14.29
CA THR A 175 -10.21 -7.43 -13.89
C THR A 175 -8.84 -6.76 -13.88
N SER A 176 -7.80 -7.45 -13.40
CA SER A 176 -6.42 -6.95 -13.43
C SER A 176 -5.95 -6.72 -14.86
N TRP A 177 -6.27 -7.62 -15.78
CA TRP A 177 -5.92 -7.47 -17.20
C TRP A 177 -6.67 -6.29 -17.84
N VAL A 178 -7.97 -6.15 -17.58
CA VAL A 178 -8.77 -5.01 -18.06
C VAL A 178 -8.19 -3.69 -17.56
N PHE A 179 -7.80 -3.59 -16.29
CA PHE A 179 -7.11 -2.41 -15.77
C PHE A 179 -5.79 -2.15 -16.47
N ASN A 180 -5.01 -3.18 -16.80
CA ASN A 180 -3.79 -3.02 -17.58
C ASN A 180 -4.08 -2.48 -18.99
N VAL A 181 -5.07 -3.02 -19.69
CA VAL A 181 -5.50 -2.53 -21.02
C VAL A 181 -5.93 -1.06 -20.94
N LEU A 182 -6.74 -0.69 -19.94
CA LEU A 182 -7.18 0.70 -19.74
C LEU A 182 -5.99 1.63 -19.43
N ARG A 183 -5.04 1.20 -18.61
CA ARG A 183 -3.80 1.94 -18.32
C ARG A 183 -3.00 2.20 -19.59
N ILE A 184 -2.76 1.16 -20.40
CA ILE A 184 -1.97 1.29 -21.63
C ILE A 184 -2.70 2.14 -22.66
N THR A 185 -4.04 2.09 -22.71
CA THR A 185 -4.86 2.95 -23.58
C THR A 185 -4.80 4.42 -23.13
N ALA A 186 -4.83 4.68 -21.83
CA ALA A 186 -4.78 6.04 -21.30
C ALA A 186 -3.41 6.71 -21.51
N LEU A 187 -2.31 5.96 -21.56
CA LEU A 187 -0.96 6.49 -21.75
C LEU A 187 -0.81 7.39 -23.00
N PRO A 188 -1.13 6.93 -24.22
CA PRO A 188 -1.00 7.77 -25.41
C PRO A 188 -1.97 8.95 -25.40
N LEU A 189 -3.18 8.79 -24.84
CA LEU A 189 -4.15 9.88 -24.72
C LEU A 189 -3.68 10.99 -23.78
N ILE A 190 -3.11 10.63 -22.63
CA ILE A 190 -2.53 11.59 -21.68
C ILE A 190 -1.29 12.26 -22.30
N GLY A 191 -0.45 11.49 -22.99
CA GLY A 191 0.74 12.02 -23.65
C GLY A 191 0.42 13.01 -24.78
N ALA A 192 -0.60 12.71 -25.59
CA ALA A 192 -1.03 13.55 -26.70
C ALA A 192 -1.76 14.82 -26.25
N HIS A 193 -2.64 14.73 -25.25
CA HIS A 193 -3.57 15.82 -24.92
C HIS A 193 -3.23 16.60 -23.65
N LEU A 194 -2.49 16.02 -22.70
CA LEU A 194 -2.19 16.65 -21.41
C LEU A 194 -0.70 16.96 -21.27
N SER A 195 0.15 15.93 -21.19
CA SER A 195 1.58 16.10 -20.99
C SER A 195 2.33 14.78 -21.21
N PRO A 196 3.33 14.75 -22.11
CA PRO A 196 4.27 13.64 -22.24
C PRO A 196 4.97 13.27 -20.93
N GLU A 197 5.36 14.28 -20.15
CA GLU A 197 6.04 14.13 -18.86
C GLU A 197 5.15 13.40 -17.85
N LEU A 198 3.87 13.78 -17.77
CA LEU A 198 2.90 13.11 -16.90
C LEU A 198 2.67 11.67 -17.34
N ALA A 199 2.56 11.41 -18.65
CA ALA A 199 2.32 10.08 -19.17
C ALA A 199 3.46 9.11 -18.79
N VAL A 200 4.71 9.51 -19.02
CA VAL A 200 5.88 8.62 -18.84
C VAL A 200 6.37 8.56 -17.40
N ASN A 201 6.54 9.70 -16.74
CA ASN A 201 7.19 9.76 -15.41
C ASN A 201 6.20 9.64 -14.25
N GLY A 202 4.92 9.96 -14.47
CA GLY A 202 3.87 9.84 -13.47
C GLY A 202 2.96 8.63 -13.72
N PHE A 203 2.02 8.81 -14.64
CA PHE A 203 0.91 7.88 -14.87
C PHE A 203 1.38 6.45 -15.16
N HIS A 204 2.40 6.27 -16.02
CA HIS A 204 2.91 4.95 -16.37
C HIS A 204 3.18 4.11 -15.11
N SER A 205 4.02 4.58 -14.19
CA SER A 205 4.43 3.78 -13.03
C SER A 205 3.38 3.75 -11.92
N PHE A 206 2.73 4.88 -11.61
CA PHE A 206 1.86 4.97 -10.42
C PHE A 206 0.43 4.50 -10.66
N ALA A 207 -0.10 4.57 -11.88
CA ALA A 207 -1.45 4.09 -12.18
C ALA A 207 -1.58 2.57 -11.95
N GLY A 208 -0.52 1.80 -12.25
CA GLY A 208 -0.51 0.35 -11.99
C GLY A 208 -0.70 0.02 -10.51
N TRP A 209 0.04 0.69 -9.63
CA TRP A 209 -0.08 0.54 -8.18
C TRP A 209 -1.46 0.98 -7.67
N LEU A 210 -2.03 2.05 -8.23
CA LEU A 210 -3.35 2.53 -7.85
C LEU A 210 -4.45 1.55 -8.25
N MET A 211 -4.39 1.02 -9.48
CA MET A 211 -5.35 0.02 -9.99
C MET A 211 -5.23 -1.31 -9.25
N PHE A 212 -4.01 -1.79 -8.97
CA PHE A 212 -3.77 -2.96 -8.14
C PHE A 212 -4.34 -2.79 -6.72
N SER A 213 -4.09 -1.63 -6.10
CA SER A 213 -4.60 -1.31 -4.76
C SER A 213 -6.13 -1.28 -4.75
N THR A 214 -6.72 -0.66 -5.77
CA THR A 214 -8.18 -0.57 -5.96
C THR A 214 -8.79 -1.96 -6.16
N LEU A 215 -8.19 -2.80 -7.00
CA LEU A 215 -8.61 -4.18 -7.21
C LEU A 215 -8.52 -4.99 -5.92
N SER A 216 -7.40 -4.90 -5.21
CA SER A 216 -7.16 -5.65 -3.96
C SER A 216 -8.19 -5.28 -2.89
N ILE A 217 -8.41 -3.99 -2.67
CA ILE A 217 -9.44 -3.51 -1.73
C ILE A 217 -10.84 -3.92 -2.20
N GLY A 218 -11.14 -3.79 -3.48
CA GLY A 218 -12.41 -4.19 -4.07
C GLY A 218 -12.71 -5.67 -3.86
N VAL A 219 -11.73 -6.55 -4.10
CA VAL A 219 -11.86 -7.99 -3.85
C VAL A 219 -12.03 -8.29 -2.36
N LEU A 220 -11.28 -7.63 -1.47
CA LEU A 220 -11.45 -7.78 -0.03
C LEU A 220 -12.88 -7.44 0.42
N VAL A 221 -13.41 -6.30 -0.05
CA VAL A 221 -14.78 -5.85 0.28
C VAL A 221 -15.82 -6.82 -0.31
N LEU A 222 -15.63 -7.25 -1.56
CA LEU A 222 -16.55 -8.17 -2.22
C LEU A 222 -16.59 -9.53 -1.52
N VAL A 223 -15.42 -10.11 -1.23
CA VAL A 223 -15.32 -11.42 -0.58
C VAL A 223 -15.84 -11.36 0.85
N SER A 224 -15.45 -10.35 1.63
CA SER A 224 -15.90 -10.20 3.03
C SER A 224 -17.42 -10.02 3.16
N ARG A 225 -18.07 -9.44 2.15
CA ARG A 225 -19.54 -9.28 2.12
C ARG A 225 -20.29 -10.43 1.45
N SER A 226 -19.59 -11.35 0.79
CA SER A 226 -20.22 -12.39 -0.01
C SER A 226 -20.46 -13.67 0.79
N SER A 227 -21.74 -13.98 1.04
CA SER A 227 -22.17 -15.27 1.60
C SER A 227 -21.89 -16.46 0.66
N PHE A 228 -21.56 -16.21 -0.61
CA PHE A 228 -21.19 -17.24 -1.56
C PHE A 228 -19.81 -17.84 -1.23
N VAL A 229 -18.86 -16.98 -0.81
CA VAL A 229 -17.45 -17.32 -0.59
C VAL A 229 -17.13 -17.51 0.89
N MET A 230 -17.73 -16.72 1.78
CA MET A 230 -17.54 -16.87 3.23
C MET A 230 -18.34 -18.06 3.76
N ARG A 231 -17.79 -18.76 4.76
CA ARG A 231 -18.48 -19.78 5.55
C ARG A 231 -19.41 -19.13 6.56
N ASP A 232 -20.51 -19.80 6.85
CA ASP A 232 -21.56 -19.26 7.74
C ASP A 232 -21.06 -19.09 9.19
N LEU A 233 -20.01 -19.80 9.61
CA LEU A 233 -19.33 -19.64 10.90
C LEU A 233 -18.85 -18.20 11.17
N GLU A 234 -18.44 -17.46 10.14
CA GLU A 234 -18.03 -16.06 10.27
C GLU A 234 -19.24 -15.11 10.26
N ARG A 235 -20.39 -15.57 9.76
CA ARG A 235 -21.64 -14.80 9.68
C ARG A 235 -22.42 -14.80 10.99
N GLU A 236 -22.21 -15.82 11.83
CA GLU A 236 -22.69 -15.88 13.22
C GLU A 236 -21.85 -15.02 14.18
N ARG A 237 -20.72 -14.48 13.71
CA ARG A 237 -19.92 -13.52 14.46
C ARG A 237 -20.75 -12.24 14.62
N GLU A 238 -20.81 -11.69 15.83
CA GLU A 238 -21.61 -10.51 16.16
C GLU A 238 -21.48 -9.40 15.09
N PRO A 239 -22.57 -8.65 14.81
CA PRO A 239 -22.54 -7.60 13.80
C PRO A 239 -21.33 -6.71 14.03
N ALA A 240 -20.44 -6.68 13.03
CA ALA A 240 -19.19 -5.94 13.12
C ALA A 240 -19.51 -4.49 13.49
N ALA A 241 -18.83 -3.98 14.52
CA ALA A 241 -18.96 -2.59 14.92
C ALA A 241 -18.72 -1.69 13.69
N PRO A 242 -19.39 -0.53 13.59
CA PRO A 242 -19.10 0.43 12.55
C PRO A 242 -17.59 0.67 12.45
N LEU A 243 -17.04 0.84 11.24
CA LEU A 243 -15.61 1.07 11.03
C LEU A 243 -15.03 2.19 11.92
N ALA A 244 -15.84 3.21 12.19
CA ALA A 244 -15.50 4.35 13.08
C ALA A 244 -15.57 4.03 14.58
N GLN A 245 -15.74 2.76 14.94
CA GLN A 245 -15.70 2.24 16.32
C GLN A 245 -14.71 1.08 16.43
N ASP A 246 -14.16 0.61 15.30
CA ASP A 246 -13.12 -0.41 15.26
C ASP A 246 -11.75 0.23 15.49
N ASP A 247 -11.15 -0.10 16.64
CA ASP A 247 -9.83 0.37 17.07
C ASP A 247 -8.71 0.01 16.07
N VAL A 248 -8.83 -1.12 15.37
CA VAL A 248 -7.86 -1.52 14.34
C VAL A 248 -8.01 -0.64 13.11
N ALA A 249 -9.25 -0.38 12.69
CA ALA A 249 -9.53 0.48 11.54
C ALA A 249 -9.05 1.92 11.78
N GLU A 250 -9.30 2.49 12.96
CA GLU A 250 -8.84 3.84 13.31
C GLU A 250 -7.31 4.00 13.28
N ARG A 251 -6.55 2.92 13.49
CA ARG A 251 -5.07 2.94 13.43
C ARG A 251 -4.52 2.72 12.03
N ILE A 252 -5.16 1.88 11.23
CA ILE A 252 -4.66 1.48 9.91
C ILE A 252 -5.12 2.44 8.81
N VAL A 253 -6.34 2.97 8.88
CA VAL A 253 -6.91 3.83 7.83
C VAL A 253 -6.05 5.07 7.56
N PRO A 254 -5.52 5.82 8.56
CA PRO A 254 -4.63 6.95 8.27
C PRO A 254 -3.39 6.55 7.46
N PHE A 255 -2.82 5.38 7.73
CA PHE A 255 -1.70 4.85 6.97
C PHE A 255 -2.11 4.46 5.53
N ILE A 256 -3.28 3.85 5.34
CA ILE A 256 -3.82 3.56 4.01
C ILE A 256 -4.04 4.86 3.22
N VAL A 257 -4.68 5.86 3.84
CA VAL A 257 -4.95 7.16 3.21
C VAL A 257 -3.65 7.87 2.84
N PHE A 258 -2.65 7.84 3.72
CA PHE A 258 -1.31 8.33 3.42
C PHE A 258 -0.74 7.69 2.15
N ALA A 259 -0.68 6.35 2.14
CA ALA A 259 -0.09 5.61 1.04
C ALA A 259 -0.84 5.85 -0.29
N LEU A 260 -2.18 5.78 -0.28
CA LEU A 260 -3.00 5.98 -1.46
C LEU A 260 -2.96 7.43 -1.97
N SER A 261 -2.95 8.42 -1.08
CA SER A 261 -2.80 9.82 -1.48
C SER A 261 -1.44 10.09 -2.15
N GLY A 262 -0.39 9.38 -1.73
CA GLY A 262 0.89 9.32 -2.42
C GLY A 262 0.75 8.88 -3.87
N LEU A 263 0.14 7.72 -4.08
CA LEU A 263 -0.06 7.14 -5.42
C LEU A 263 -0.91 8.04 -6.32
N VAL A 264 -1.97 8.64 -5.79
CA VAL A 264 -2.87 9.54 -6.54
C VAL A 264 -2.10 10.78 -7.00
N VAL A 265 -1.39 11.47 -6.12
CA VAL A 265 -0.65 12.67 -6.52
C VAL A 265 0.39 12.36 -7.59
N GLN A 266 1.13 11.27 -7.41
CA GLN A 266 2.17 10.87 -8.35
C GLN A 266 1.60 10.43 -9.72
N ALA A 267 0.38 9.90 -9.76
CA ALA A 267 -0.26 9.44 -11.00
C ALA A 267 -0.90 10.59 -11.82
N PHE A 268 -1.30 11.69 -11.17
CA PHE A 268 -2.13 12.72 -11.80
C PHE A 268 -1.50 14.12 -11.86
N TRP A 269 -0.37 14.38 -11.19
CA TRP A 269 0.35 15.64 -11.26
C TRP A 269 1.73 15.49 -11.90
N SER A 270 2.04 16.34 -12.88
CA SER A 270 3.39 16.43 -13.47
C SER A 270 4.40 16.98 -12.47
N SER A 271 3.96 17.87 -11.58
CA SER A 271 4.73 18.34 -10.43
C SER A 271 4.01 17.90 -9.14
N PRO A 272 4.46 16.82 -8.48
CA PRO A 272 3.81 16.27 -7.29
C PRO A 272 3.64 17.26 -6.13
N THR A 273 4.48 18.28 -6.06
CA THR A 273 4.39 19.35 -5.05
C THR A 273 3.06 20.10 -5.13
N LEU A 274 2.47 20.23 -6.32
CA LEU A 274 1.16 20.85 -6.52
C LEU A 274 0.00 19.99 -5.99
N GLY A 275 0.19 18.68 -5.90
CA GLY A 275 -0.78 17.75 -5.29
C GLY A 275 -0.67 17.65 -3.77
N TYR A 276 0.37 18.24 -3.17
CA TYR A 276 0.60 18.18 -1.72
C TYR A 276 -0.58 18.71 -0.87
N PRO A 277 -1.28 19.81 -1.23
CA PRO A 277 -2.45 20.26 -0.48
C PRO A 277 -3.57 19.21 -0.41
N LEU A 278 -3.76 18.41 -1.47
CA LEU A 278 -4.72 17.31 -1.47
C LEU A 278 -4.31 16.21 -0.49
N GLN A 279 -3.03 15.83 -0.47
CA GLN A 279 -2.51 14.85 0.50
C GLN A 279 -2.71 15.31 1.94
N VAL A 280 -2.43 16.59 2.22
CA VAL A 280 -2.66 17.19 3.54
C VAL A 280 -4.15 17.14 3.88
N ALA A 281 -5.04 17.53 2.98
CA ALA A 281 -6.49 17.48 3.21
C ALA A 281 -6.99 16.05 3.48
N MET A 282 -6.54 15.07 2.70
CA MET A 282 -6.88 13.65 2.89
C MET A 282 -6.39 13.13 4.24
N MET A 283 -5.15 13.44 4.61
CA MET A 283 -4.57 13.04 5.89
C MET A 283 -5.30 13.68 7.07
N LEU A 284 -5.57 14.99 7.01
CA LEU A 284 -6.32 15.69 8.06
C LEU A 284 -7.73 15.12 8.20
N GLY A 285 -8.39 14.78 7.09
CA GLY A 285 -9.68 14.09 7.09
C GLY A 285 -9.61 12.71 7.76
N ALA A 286 -8.57 11.93 7.47
CA ALA A 286 -8.37 10.61 8.08
C ALA A 286 -8.07 10.69 9.59
N LEU A 287 -7.24 11.65 10.01
CA LEU A 287 -6.93 11.90 11.42
C LEU A 287 -8.15 12.45 12.18
N TRP A 288 -8.96 13.30 11.52
CA TRP A 288 -10.22 13.78 12.08
C TRP A 288 -11.24 12.65 12.25
N TRP A 289 -11.30 11.73 11.29
CA TRP A 289 -12.12 10.53 11.39
C TRP A 289 -11.66 9.62 12.53
N ALA A 290 -10.34 9.39 12.65
CA ALA A 290 -9.71 8.61 13.71
C ALA A 290 -9.42 9.41 15.02
N ARG A 291 -10.06 10.57 15.20
CA ARG A 291 -9.70 11.52 16.27
C ARG A 291 -9.85 10.95 17.67
N ALA A 292 -10.81 10.05 17.89
CA ALA A 292 -11.03 9.42 19.19
C ALA A 292 -9.80 8.60 19.62
N THR A 293 -9.34 7.69 18.76
CA THR A 293 -8.09 6.94 18.99
C THR A 293 -6.87 7.86 19.04
N ALA A 294 -6.76 8.83 18.13
CA ALA A 294 -5.63 9.77 18.12
C ALA A 294 -5.51 10.55 19.45
N MET A 295 -6.63 11.04 20.00
CA MET A 295 -6.67 11.74 21.28
C MET A 295 -6.34 10.82 22.46
N CYS A 296 -6.81 9.56 22.46
CA CYS A 296 -6.47 8.55 23.48
C CYS A 296 -4.94 8.35 23.57
N TYR A 297 -4.24 8.38 22.43
CA TYR A 297 -2.78 8.25 22.39
C TYR A 297 -1.99 9.54 22.63
N LEU A 298 -2.59 10.71 22.38
CA LEU A 298 -2.00 12.01 22.67
C LEU A 298 -2.17 12.41 24.15
N ALA A 299 -3.17 11.85 24.84
CA ALA A 299 -3.33 12.03 26.28
C ALA A 299 -2.08 11.52 27.01
N ARG A 300 -1.36 12.44 27.66
CA ARG A 300 -0.12 12.16 28.42
C ARG A 300 -0.34 10.96 29.35
N PRO A 301 0.58 9.98 29.41
CA PRO A 301 0.51 8.95 30.44
C PRO A 301 0.61 9.64 31.81
N GLY A 302 -0.43 9.52 32.62
CA GLY A 302 -0.41 9.97 34.01
C GLY A 302 0.75 9.30 34.75
N GLY A 303 1.38 10.04 35.68
CA GLY A 303 2.63 9.65 36.36
C GLY A 303 2.63 8.30 37.09
N SER A 304 1.48 7.63 37.20
CA SER A 304 1.31 6.31 37.79
C SER A 304 1.47 5.14 36.79
N GLY A 305 1.52 5.41 35.48
CA GLY A 305 1.63 4.38 34.42
C GLY A 305 3.00 3.70 34.30
N ALA A 306 4.03 4.21 34.98
CA ALA A 306 5.39 3.66 34.91
C ALA A 306 5.54 2.25 35.51
N MET A 307 4.58 1.80 36.34
CA MET A 307 4.56 0.44 36.90
C MET A 307 3.46 -0.47 36.32
N GLY A 308 2.48 0.06 35.58
CA GLY A 308 1.28 -0.69 35.14
C GLY A 308 1.30 -1.22 33.70
N GLY A 309 2.29 -0.84 32.88
CA GLY A 309 2.34 -1.13 31.44
C GLY A 309 2.41 -2.62 31.03
N PHE A 310 2.31 -3.56 31.97
CA PHE A 310 2.32 -4.99 31.71
C PHE A 310 0.91 -5.63 31.58
N ALA A 311 -0.15 -4.97 32.04
CA ALA A 311 -1.51 -5.51 31.96
C ALA A 311 -2.34 -4.90 30.80
N ASP A 312 -2.00 -3.67 30.36
CA ASP A 312 -2.88 -2.86 29.52
C ASP A 312 -2.76 -3.16 28.01
N PHE A 313 -1.71 -3.87 27.59
CA PHE A 313 -1.59 -4.33 26.19
C PHE A 313 -2.48 -5.55 25.88
N ARG A 314 -3.09 -6.16 26.91
CA ARG A 314 -3.85 -7.42 26.80
C ARG A 314 -5.36 -7.21 26.73
N ASN A 315 -5.86 -6.08 27.20
CA ASN A 315 -7.28 -5.71 27.15
C ASN A 315 -7.41 -4.38 26.42
N GLY A 316 -7.82 -4.40 25.15
CA GLY A 316 -8.35 -3.20 24.46
C GLY A 316 -9.62 -2.61 25.08
N GLY A 317 -9.89 -2.90 26.36
CA GLY A 317 -11.07 -2.48 27.11
C GLY A 317 -10.93 -1.13 27.81
N THR A 318 -9.72 -0.64 28.07
CA THR A 318 -9.50 0.65 28.76
C THR A 318 -9.84 1.85 27.87
N CYS A 319 -9.38 1.86 26.61
CA CYS A 319 -9.75 2.93 25.65
C CYS A 319 -11.20 2.79 25.11
N ALA A 320 -11.87 1.64 25.33
CA ALA A 320 -13.30 1.47 25.00
C ALA A 320 -14.23 1.95 26.14
N ALA A 321 -13.83 1.75 27.40
CA ALA A 321 -14.53 2.27 28.57
C ALA A 321 -14.43 3.81 28.66
N ASP A 322 -13.23 4.37 28.42
CA ASP A 322 -12.98 5.81 28.38
C ASP A 322 -13.65 6.50 27.18
N ARG A 323 -13.95 5.74 26.11
CA ARG A 323 -14.64 6.23 24.91
C ARG A 323 -16.05 6.75 25.20
N ARG A 324 -16.78 6.13 26.15
CA ARG A 324 -18.12 6.60 26.54
C ARG A 324 -18.06 7.91 27.31
N ASP A 325 -17.04 8.10 28.14
CA ASP A 325 -16.86 9.31 28.95
C ASP A 325 -16.31 10.49 28.13
N VAL A 326 -15.39 10.25 27.18
CA VAL A 326 -14.89 11.30 26.28
C VAL A 326 -15.97 11.77 25.29
N PHE A 327 -16.76 10.85 24.73
CA PHE A 327 -17.87 11.22 23.85
C PHE A 327 -18.98 11.95 24.61
N ALA A 328 -19.28 11.54 25.86
CA ALA A 328 -20.21 12.24 26.74
C ALA A 328 -19.73 13.66 27.09
N ARG A 329 -18.44 13.88 27.34
CA ARG A 329 -17.86 15.20 27.58
C ARG A 329 -17.88 16.11 26.34
N LEU A 330 -17.56 15.56 25.16
CA LEU A 330 -17.59 16.34 23.91
C LEU A 330 -19.01 16.72 23.47
N CYS A 331 -20.02 15.90 23.76
CA CYS A 331 -21.42 16.21 23.47
C CYS A 331 -22.11 17.08 24.54
N SER A 332 -21.59 17.15 25.77
CA SER A 332 -22.22 17.91 26.87
C SER A 332 -21.74 19.35 26.99
N GLY A 333 -20.70 19.77 26.26
CA GLY A 333 -20.24 21.16 26.25
C GLY A 333 -19.84 21.74 27.62
N ALA A 334 -19.51 20.89 28.60
CA ALA A 334 -19.04 21.31 29.91
C ALA A 334 -17.52 21.10 30.02
N PRO A 335 -16.77 22.10 30.54
CA PRO A 335 -15.32 22.06 30.65
C PRO A 335 -14.77 20.93 31.54
#